data_AF-A0A538AEK1-F1
#
_entry.id   AF-A0A538AEK1-F1
#
_cell.length_a   1.000
_cell.length_b   1.000
_cell.length_c   1.000
_cell.angle_alpha   90.00
_cell.angle_beta   90.00
_cell.angle_gamma   90.00
#
_symmetry.space_group_name_H-M   'P 1'
#
loop_
_entity.id
_entity.type
_entity.pdbx_description
1 polymer ?
#
loop_
_entity_poly.entity_id
_entity_poly.type
_entity_poly.pdbx_seq_one_letter_code
_entity_poly.pdbx_strand_id
1 'polypeptide(L)'
;MPEVWLELDTALKERLRRVLDDPQRPVTEAELRKLSEEGRACTLILGAELERLERRLADFDGDPASSLGAIANAFRRVHDFRAHIEELDVLLSALEGRAREVRASWLRR
;
A
#
# COMPACT_ATOMS: atom_id res chain seq x y z
N MET A 1 1.66 -17.68 9.83
CA MET A 1 1.62 -16.29 10.33
C MET A 1 1.03 -15.46 9.23
N PRO A 2 -0.08 -14.73 9.44
CA PRO A 2 -0.41 -13.65 8.52
C PRO A 2 0.83 -12.77 8.39
N GLU A 3 1.16 -12.36 7.17
CA GLU A 3 2.35 -11.55 6.95
C GLU A 3 2.14 -10.23 7.68
N VAL A 4 2.96 -9.97 8.71
CA VAL A 4 2.90 -8.77 9.56
C VAL A 4 2.78 -7.49 8.72
N TRP A 5 3.35 -7.50 7.51
CA TRP A 5 3.27 -6.42 6.54
C TRP A 5 1.87 -6.17 5.98
N LEU A 6 1.04 -7.22 5.79
CA LEU A 6 -0.36 -7.08 5.37
C LEU A 6 -1.24 -6.51 6.49
N GLU A 7 -0.94 -6.84 7.75
CA GLU A 7 -1.63 -6.23 8.89
C GLU A 7 -1.28 -4.75 9.02
N LEU A 8 0.00 -4.41 8.82
CA LEU A 8 0.48 -3.02 8.79
C LEU A 8 -0.17 -2.23 7.65
N ASP A 9 -0.20 -2.78 6.43
CA ASP A 9 -0.88 -2.20 5.27
C ASP A 9 -2.36 -1.95 5.55
N THR A 10 -3.07 -2.97 6.03
CA THR A 10 -4.50 -2.86 6.35
C THR A 10 -4.76 -1.76 7.38
N ALA A 11 -3.98 -1.73 8.46
CA ALA A 11 -4.12 -0.71 9.49
C ALA A 11 -3.80 0.71 8.97
N LEU A 12 -2.83 0.84 8.08
CA LEU A 12 -2.47 2.11 7.45
C LEU A 12 -3.56 2.59 6.49
N LYS A 13 -4.09 1.71 5.63
CA LYS A 13 -5.20 2.01 4.72
C LYS A 13 -6.44 2.46 5.47
N GLU A 14 -6.77 1.81 6.58
CA GLU A 14 -7.86 2.24 7.45
C GLU A 14 -7.65 3.65 8.01
N ARG A 15 -6.42 3.99 8.40
CA ARG A 15 -6.11 5.36 8.86
C ARG A 15 -6.20 6.38 7.73
N LEU A 16 -5.76 6.03 6.52
CA LEU A 16 -5.89 6.88 5.33
C LEU A 16 -7.37 7.13 5.00
N ARG A 17 -8.19 6.08 4.93
CA ARG A 17 -9.64 6.17 4.69
C ARG A 17 -10.32 7.08 5.70
N ARG A 18 -10.07 6.92 7.00
CA ARG A 18 -10.63 7.81 8.04
C ARG A 18 -10.29 9.29 7.88
N VAL A 19 -9.18 9.63 7.23
CA VAL A 19 -8.80 11.01 6.94
C VAL A 19 -9.46 11.51 5.65
N LEU A 20 -9.65 10.62 4.67
CA LEU A 20 -10.22 10.94 3.36
C LEU A 20 -11.76 10.97 3.37
N ASP A 21 -12.39 10.08 4.11
CA ASP A 21 -13.85 9.91 4.18
C ASP A 21 -14.54 10.99 5.02
N ASP A 22 -13.78 11.77 5.80
CA ASP A 22 -14.28 12.94 6.54
C ASP A 22 -13.51 14.22 6.16
N PRO A 23 -13.90 14.89 5.06
CA PRO A 23 -13.29 16.15 4.63
C PRO A 23 -13.55 17.34 5.56
N GLN A 24 -14.46 17.22 6.55
CA GLN A 24 -14.71 18.28 7.53
C GLN A 24 -13.82 18.13 8.76
N ARG A 25 -13.27 16.93 8.98
CA ARG A 25 -12.32 16.67 10.06
C ARG A 25 -11.14 17.65 10.01
N PRO A 26 -10.84 18.34 11.12
CA PRO A 26 -9.62 19.12 11.25
C PRO A 26 -8.42 18.18 11.15
N VAL A 27 -7.56 18.43 10.17
CA VAL A 27 -6.28 17.73 9.98
C VAL A 27 -5.17 18.76 9.80
N THR A 28 -4.04 18.50 10.43
CA THR A 28 -2.85 19.34 10.33
C THR A 28 -1.98 18.91 9.15
N GLU A 29 -1.17 19.84 8.63
CA GLU A 29 -0.18 19.51 7.60
C GLU A 29 0.83 18.45 8.09
N ALA A 30 1.18 18.48 9.38
CA ALA A 30 2.06 17.50 9.99
C ALA A 30 1.46 16.08 9.98
N GLU A 31 0.17 15.94 10.29
CA GLU A 31 -0.53 14.64 10.23
C GLU A 31 -0.60 14.10 8.80
N LEU A 32 -0.93 14.95 7.83
CA LEU A 32 -0.99 14.56 6.41
C LEU A 32 0.39 14.15 5.89
N ARG A 33 1.44 14.90 6.24
CA ARG A 33 2.82 14.55 5.90
C ARG A 33 3.24 13.21 6.50
N LYS A 34 2.94 12.99 7.79
CA LYS A 34 3.24 11.73 8.47
C LYS A 34 2.56 10.54 7.79
N LEU A 35 1.27 10.65 7.45
CA LEU A 35 0.55 9.59 6.73
C LEU A 35 1.12 9.33 5.33
N SER A 36 1.55 10.38 4.63
CA SER A 36 2.22 10.27 3.34
C SER A 36 3.56 9.53 3.44
N GLU A 37 4.37 9.84 4.45
CA GLU A 37 5.66 9.20 4.71
C GLU A 37 5.49 7.72 5.11
N GLU A 38 4.56 7.43 6.03
CA GLU A 38 4.21 6.06 6.42
C GLU A 38 3.71 5.24 5.21
N GLY A 39 2.85 5.84 4.38
CA GLY A 39 2.37 5.28 3.12
C GLY A 39 3.48 4.89 2.17
N ARG A 40 4.37 5.84 1.86
CA ARG A 40 5.51 5.60 0.96
C ARG A 40 6.43 4.49 1.48
N ALA A 41 6.70 4.48 2.79
CA ALA A 41 7.49 3.41 3.40
C ALA A 41 6.81 2.04 3.26
N CYS A 42 5.49 1.97 3.44
CA CYS A 42 4.72 0.75 3.25
C CYS A 42 4.74 0.26 1.79
N THR A 43 4.55 1.16 0.80
CA THR A 43 4.67 0.82 -0.63
C THR A 43 6.04 0.22 -0.97
N LEU A 44 7.13 0.76 -0.42
CA LEU A 44 8.48 0.21 -0.64
C LEU A 44 8.63 -1.21 -0.06
N ILE A 45 8.08 -1.46 1.14
CA ILE A 45 8.12 -2.78 1.79
C ILE A 45 7.30 -3.80 0.97
N LEU A 46 6.08 -3.44 0.58
CA LEU A 46 5.22 -4.30 -0.22
C LEU A 46 5.82 -4.57 -1.59
N GLY A 47 6.44 -3.56 -2.23
CA GLY A 47 7.13 -3.69 -3.50
C GLY A 47 8.33 -4.65 -3.44
N ALA A 48 9.18 -4.52 -2.41
CA ALA A 48 10.30 -5.44 -2.21
C ALA A 48 9.83 -6.90 -2.02
N GLU A 49 8.68 -7.09 -1.37
CA GLU A 49 8.13 -8.42 -1.15
C GLU A 49 7.46 -9.00 -2.39
N LEU A 50 6.79 -8.16 -3.19
CA LEU A 50 6.30 -8.51 -4.52
C LEU A 50 7.47 -8.97 -5.42
N GLU A 51 8.56 -8.22 -5.50
CA GLU A 51 9.76 -8.59 -6.26
C GLU A 51 10.36 -9.93 -5.79
N ARG A 52 10.31 -10.22 -4.48
CA ARG A 52 10.75 -11.50 -3.93
C ARG A 52 9.84 -12.65 -4.38
N LEU A 53 8.53 -12.44 -4.38
CA LEU A 53 7.55 -13.43 -4.82
C LEU A 53 7.63 -13.68 -6.34
N GLU A 54 7.85 -12.64 -7.13
CA GLU A 54 8.02 -12.73 -8.58
C GLU A 54 9.29 -13.49 -8.96
N ARG A 55 10.41 -13.25 -8.27
CA ARG A 55 11.63 -14.06 -8.44
C ARG A 55 11.37 -15.54 -8.14
N ARG A 56 10.65 -15.83 -7.06
CA ARG A 56 10.29 -17.21 -6.71
C ARG A 56 9.40 -17.89 -7.76
N LEU A 57 8.52 -17.13 -8.41
CA LEU A 57 7.75 -17.65 -9.55
C LEU A 57 8.66 -17.99 -10.74
N ALA A 58 9.64 -17.14 -11.04
CA ALA A 58 10.61 -17.41 -12.09
C ALA A 58 11.45 -18.68 -11.79
N ASP A 59 11.80 -18.92 -10.53
CA ASP A 59 12.51 -20.15 -10.13
C ASP A 59 11.69 -21.41 -10.40
N PHE A 60 10.36 -21.37 -10.22
CA PHE A 60 9.48 -22.50 -10.50
C PHE A 60 9.35 -22.81 -12.00
N ASP A 61 9.43 -21.80 -12.86
CA ASP A 61 9.40 -22.00 -14.32
C ASP A 61 10.62 -22.80 -14.81
N GLY A 62 11.74 -22.71 -14.08
CA GLY A 62 12.96 -23.47 -14.33
C GLY A 62 13.01 -24.87 -13.73
N ASP A 63 12.06 -25.25 -12.86
CA ASP A 63 12.05 -26.54 -12.17
C ASP A 63 10.79 -27.38 -12.50
N PRO A 64 10.89 -28.39 -13.38
CA PRO A 64 9.76 -29.24 -13.75
C PRO A 64 9.28 -30.16 -12.61
N ALA A 65 10.02 -30.29 -11.50
CA ALA A 65 9.58 -31.04 -10.33
C ALA A 65 8.72 -30.20 -9.36
N SER A 66 8.58 -28.90 -9.61
CA SER A 66 7.80 -28.01 -8.76
C SER A 66 6.32 -28.35 -8.81
N SER A 67 5.68 -28.36 -7.63
CA SER A 67 4.26 -28.74 -7.55
C SER A 67 3.36 -27.63 -8.09
N LEU A 68 2.36 -28.01 -8.90
CA LEU A 68 1.36 -27.09 -9.43
C LEU A 68 0.66 -26.29 -8.32
N GLY A 69 0.45 -26.90 -7.14
CA GLY A 69 -0.12 -26.22 -5.98
C GLY A 69 0.78 -25.11 -5.41
N ALA A 70 2.10 -25.32 -5.39
CA ALA A 70 3.05 -24.30 -4.96
C ALA A 70 3.10 -23.12 -5.95
N ILE A 71 3.07 -23.42 -7.25
CA ILE A 71 3.01 -22.43 -8.33
C ILE A 71 1.73 -21.59 -8.22
N ALA A 72 0.56 -22.23 -8.13
CA ALA A 72 -0.73 -21.55 -8.02
C ALA A 72 -0.82 -20.68 -6.75
N ASN A 73 -0.25 -21.14 -5.64
CA ASN A 73 -0.19 -20.34 -4.41
C ASN A 73 0.70 -19.10 -4.59
N ALA A 74 1.87 -19.23 -5.22
CA ALA A 74 2.76 -18.10 -5.47
C ALA A 74 2.11 -17.05 -6.40
N PHE A 75 1.41 -17.48 -7.46
CA PHE A 75 0.66 -16.57 -8.34
C PHE A 75 -0.41 -15.78 -7.59
N ARG A 76 -1.19 -16.45 -6.74
CA ARG A 76 -2.22 -15.79 -5.93
C ARG A 76 -1.61 -14.71 -5.04
N ARG A 77 -0.49 -15.01 -4.39
CA ARG A 77 0.19 -14.04 -3.52
C ARG A 77 0.72 -12.83 -4.29
N VAL A 78 1.31 -13.04 -5.47
CA VAL A 78 1.72 -11.94 -6.36
C VAL A 78 0.52 -11.06 -6.74
N HIS A 79 -0.59 -11.68 -7.12
CA HIS A 79 -1.81 -10.96 -7.44
C HIS A 79 -2.32 -10.14 -6.25
N ASP A 80 -2.39 -10.75 -5.06
CA ASP A 80 -2.84 -10.09 -3.84
C ASP A 80 -1.95 -8.88 -3.52
N PHE A 81 -0.63 -9.04 -3.51
CA PHE A 81 0.31 -7.94 -3.25
C PHE A 81 0.17 -6.78 -4.24
N ARG A 82 -0.04 -7.07 -5.53
CA ARG A 82 -0.28 -6.03 -6.54
C ARG A 82 -1.54 -5.24 -6.24
N ALA A 83 -2.64 -5.92 -5.89
CA ALA A 83 -3.87 -5.25 -5.49
C ALA A 83 -3.68 -4.40 -4.21
N HIS A 84 -2.90 -4.89 -3.24
CA HIS A 84 -2.58 -4.14 -2.04
C HIS A 84 -1.80 -2.86 -2.34
N ILE A 85 -0.79 -2.93 -3.22
CA ILE A 85 0.01 -1.77 -3.64
C ILE A 85 -0.85 -0.76 -4.41
N GLU A 86 -1.64 -1.22 -5.39
CA GLU A 86 -2.49 -0.35 -6.20
C GLU A 86 -3.48 0.44 -5.34
N GLU A 87 -4.13 -0.22 -4.39
CA GLU A 87 -5.04 0.44 -3.47
C GLU A 87 -4.34 1.49 -2.59
N LEU A 88 -3.13 1.18 -2.10
CA LEU A 88 -2.36 2.12 -1.30
C LEU A 88 -1.96 3.36 -2.11
N ASP A 89 -1.56 3.18 -3.37
CA ASP A 89 -1.20 4.28 -4.28
C ASP A 89 -2.38 5.20 -4.59
N VAL A 90 -3.59 4.63 -4.75
CA VAL A 90 -4.83 5.41 -4.90
C VAL A 90 -5.10 6.26 -3.66
N LEU A 91 -4.98 5.67 -2.46
CA LEU A 91 -5.20 6.39 -1.19
C LEU A 91 -4.15 7.49 -0.98
N LEU A 92 -2.89 7.25 -1.35
CA LEU A 92 -1.82 8.26 -1.24
C LEU A 92 -2.02 9.41 -2.22
N SER A 93 -2.51 9.13 -3.42
CA SER A 93 -2.86 10.16 -4.40
C SER A 93 -4.01 11.04 -3.89
N ALA A 94 -5.03 10.44 -3.28
CA ALA A 94 -6.13 11.17 -2.65
C ALA A 94 -5.65 12.01 -1.45
N LEU A 95 -4.76 11.46 -0.62
CA LEU A 95 -4.16 12.18 0.51
C LEU A 95 -3.36 13.40 0.05
N GLU A 96 -2.64 13.29 -1.07
CA GLU A 96 -1.93 14.43 -1.65
C GLU A 96 -2.90 15.53 -2.11
N GLY A 97 -4.03 15.15 -2.72
CA GLY A 97 -5.13 16.06 -3.03
C GLY A 97 -5.62 16.80 -1.79
N ARG A 98 -5.91 16.07 -0.72
CA ARG A 98 -6.33 16.64 0.58
C ARG A 98 -5.27 17.59 1.17
N ALA A 99 -4.00 17.24 1.09
CA ALA A 99 -2.91 18.11 1.56
C ALA A 99 -2.78 19.40 0.74
N ARG A 100 -3.10 19.39 -0.56
CA ARG A 100 -3.16 20.61 -1.38
C ARG A 100 -4.33 21.49 -0.94
N GLU A 101 -5.50 20.92 -0.66
CA GLU A 101 -6.68 21.67 -0.18
C GLU A 101 -6.40 22.38 1.14
N VAL A 102 -5.80 21.68 2.10
CA VAL A 102 -5.44 22.26 3.40
C VAL A 102 -4.48 23.42 3.23
N ARG A 103 -3.40 23.25 2.45
CA ARG A 103 -2.46 24.36 2.17
C ARG A 103 -3.14 25.55 1.49
N ALA A 104 -4.05 25.29 0.55
CA ALA A 104 -4.78 26.34 -0.16
C ALA A 104 -5.84 27.05 0.72
N SER A 105 -6.34 26.42 1.78
CA SER A 105 -7.27 27.08 2.71
C SER A 105 -6.55 28.04 3.64
N TRP A 106 -5.31 27.73 4.06
CA TRP A 106 -4.45 28.65 4.82
C TRP A 106 -4.07 29.90 4.04
N LEU A 107 -3.86 29.80 2.72
CA LEU A 107 -3.54 30.96 1.86
C LEU A 107 -4.73 31.87 1.57
N ARG A 108 -5.96 31.37 1.75
CA ARG A 108 -7.21 32.12 1.53
C ARG A 108 -7.76 32.74 2.82
N ARG A 109 -7.06 32.57 3.93
CA ARG A 109 -7.42 33.06 5.25
C ARG A 109 -6.51 34.20 5.64
#